data_AF-A0A5J5E1C2-F1
#
_entry.id   AF-A0A5J5E1C2-F1
#
_cell.length_a   1.000
_cell.length_b   1.000
_cell.length_c   1.000
_cell.angle_alpha   90.00
_cell.angle_beta   90.00
_cell.angle_gamma   90.00
#
_symmetry.space_group_name_H-M   'P 1'
#
loop_
_entity.id
_entity.type
_entity.pdbx_description
1 polymer ?
#
loop_
_entity_poly.entity_id
_entity_poly.type
_entity_poly.pdbx_seq_one_letter_code
_entity_poly.pdbx_strand_id
1 'polypeptide(L)'
;MGTTPIRCLLSFVHEISKLISANKAWASNQPFDADVEILPRVIERHPQFNADDLRSAWRHAWKMMTRIGTDPPQIMAVGYDPHGRLVEMIAIDLGNGRLAMYHANNAQKKFLHEMGFSERRIRTLIGRR
;
A
#
# COMPACT_ATOMS: atom_id res chain seq x y z
N MET A 1 -24.22 18.44 -11.73
CA MET A 1 -22.80 18.81 -11.57
C MET A 1 -22.38 18.44 -10.17
N GLY A 2 -21.81 17.25 -9.97
CA GLY A 2 -21.34 16.78 -8.67
C GLY A 2 -19.84 17.00 -8.57
N THR A 3 -19.41 18.09 -7.94
CA THR A 3 -18.00 18.33 -7.63
C THR A 3 -17.62 17.51 -6.40
N THR A 4 -16.80 16.48 -6.61
CA THR A 4 -16.10 15.73 -5.57
C THR A 4 -15.23 16.68 -4.74
N PRO A 5 -15.22 16.60 -3.40
CA PRO A 5 -14.54 17.59 -2.60
C PRO A 5 -13.02 17.35 -2.58
N ILE A 6 -12.27 18.31 -3.12
CA ILE A 6 -10.80 18.43 -3.10
C ILE A 6 -10.22 18.47 -1.66
N ARG A 7 -11.07 18.60 -0.63
CA ARG A 7 -10.67 18.67 0.79
C ARG A 7 -10.00 17.42 1.35
N CYS A 8 -10.14 16.24 0.73
CA CYS A 8 -9.55 14.99 1.25
C CYS A 8 -8.04 14.83 0.94
N LEU A 9 -7.52 15.56 -0.06
CA LEU A 9 -6.10 15.47 -0.47
C LEU A 9 -5.18 16.34 0.38
N LEU A 10 -5.67 17.49 0.86
CA LEU A 10 -4.86 18.44 1.65
C LEU A 10 -4.56 17.95 3.07
N SER A 11 -5.52 17.28 3.75
CA SER A 11 -5.25 16.66 5.06
C SER A 11 -4.23 15.53 4.95
N PHE A 12 -4.31 14.73 3.88
CA PHE A 12 -3.38 13.65 3.61
C PHE A 12 -1.95 14.14 3.42
N VAL A 13 -1.73 15.18 2.60
CA VAL A 13 -0.38 15.73 2.41
C VAL A 13 0.17 16.33 3.71
N HIS A 14 -0.68 16.94 4.54
CA HIS A 14 -0.25 17.54 5.81
C HIS A 14 0.14 16.50 6.86
N GLU A 15 -0.61 15.41 6.96
CA GLU A 15 -0.35 14.30 7.89
C GLU A 15 0.94 13.56 7.51
N ILE A 16 1.14 13.34 6.21
CA ILE A 16 2.35 12.73 5.66
C ILE A 16 3.57 13.65 5.78
N SER A 17 3.42 14.96 5.58
CA SER A 17 4.51 15.95 5.74
C SER A 17 5.04 16.04 7.17
N LYS A 18 4.15 15.93 8.18
CA LYS A 18 4.57 15.85 9.60
C LYS A 18 5.40 14.60 9.90
N LEU A 19 5.06 13.48 9.28
CA LEU A 19 5.74 12.20 9.48
C LEU A 19 7.10 12.14 8.77
N ILE A 20 7.20 12.70 7.56
CA ILE A 20 8.44 12.73 6.76
C ILE A 20 9.50 13.68 7.34
N SER A 21 9.08 14.82 7.92
CA SER A 21 9.99 15.82 8.48
C SER A 21 10.84 15.30 9.66
N ALA A 22 10.55 14.08 10.16
CA ALA A 22 11.13 13.56 11.38
C ALA A 22 12.33 12.63 11.21
N ASN A 23 12.70 12.11 10.03
CA ASN A 23 13.93 11.32 9.93
C ASN A 23 14.47 11.03 8.53
N LYS A 24 15.81 11.01 8.42
CA LYS A 24 16.56 10.85 7.17
C LYS A 24 17.64 9.78 7.37
N ALA A 25 17.31 8.52 7.11
CA ALA A 25 18.28 7.43 7.02
C ALA A 25 17.73 6.35 6.10
N TRP A 26 18.34 6.20 4.92
CA TRP A 26 17.98 5.18 3.94
C TRP A 26 19.04 4.09 3.89
N ALA A 27 18.59 2.87 3.58
CA ALA A 27 19.37 1.68 3.19
C ALA A 27 19.96 0.82 4.32
N SER A 28 19.19 -0.18 4.77
CA SER A 28 19.73 -1.51 5.14
C SER A 28 18.67 -2.56 5.51
N ASN A 29 17.46 -2.17 5.92
CA ASN A 29 16.41 -3.15 6.21
C ASN A 29 15.48 -3.36 5.00
N GLN A 30 15.37 -4.61 4.55
CA GLN A 30 14.35 -5.01 3.60
C GLN A 30 12.96 -4.73 4.21
N PRO A 31 11.99 -4.16 3.47
CA PRO A 31 10.71 -3.69 4.01
C PRO A 31 9.75 -4.81 4.46
N PHE A 32 10.16 -6.08 4.36
CA PHE A 32 9.34 -7.25 4.72
C PHE A 32 9.17 -7.40 6.24
N ASP A 33 10.17 -7.03 7.04
CA ASP A 33 10.15 -7.16 8.50
C ASP A 33 9.71 -5.87 9.22
N ALA A 34 9.49 -4.78 8.48
CA ALA A 34 9.08 -3.51 9.03
C ALA A 34 7.60 -3.56 9.45
N ASP A 35 7.31 -3.15 10.69
CA ASP A 35 5.94 -3.00 11.14
C ASP A 35 5.27 -1.84 10.37
N VAL A 36 4.15 -2.14 9.71
CA VAL A 36 3.43 -1.17 8.88
C VAL A 36 2.24 -0.60 9.64
N GLU A 37 2.24 0.72 9.82
CA GLU A 37 1.14 1.45 10.40
C GLU A 37 0.01 1.61 9.37
N ILE A 38 -1.18 1.11 9.66
CA ILE A 38 -2.34 1.23 8.78
C ILE A 38 -3.05 2.54 9.09
N LEU A 39 -3.08 3.48 8.14
CA LEU A 39 -3.78 4.74 8.35
C LEU A 39 -5.30 4.50 8.45
N PRO A 40 -6.02 5.14 9.41
CA PRO A 40 -7.44 4.89 9.66
C PRO A 40 -8.33 4.96 8.41
N ARG A 41 -8.03 5.92 7.53
CA ARG A 41 -8.73 6.13 6.26
C ARG A 41 -8.79 4.90 5.35
N VAL A 42 -7.82 3.98 5.48
CA VAL A 42 -7.78 2.76 4.67
C VAL A 42 -8.96 1.87 5.04
N ILE A 43 -9.18 1.68 6.34
CA ILE A 43 -10.28 0.87 6.88
C ILE A 43 -11.63 1.59 6.67
N GLU A 44 -11.68 2.90 6.86
CA GLU A 44 -12.89 3.70 6.59
C GLU A 44 -13.36 3.57 5.14
N ARG A 45 -12.42 3.57 4.18
CA ARG A 45 -12.73 3.42 2.75
C ARG A 45 -12.99 1.97 2.34
N HIS A 46 -12.39 1.02 3.04
CA HIS A 46 -12.46 -0.41 2.73
C HIS A 46 -12.83 -1.23 3.97
N PRO A 47 -14.10 -1.16 4.45
CA PRO A 47 -14.53 -1.84 5.67
C PRO A 47 -14.48 -3.37 5.60
N GLN A 48 -14.30 -3.93 4.40
CA GLN A 48 -14.11 -5.37 4.23
C GLN A 48 -12.75 -5.85 4.76
N PHE A 49 -11.80 -4.94 5.01
CA PHE A 49 -10.50 -5.25 5.62
C PHE A 49 -10.48 -4.79 7.07
N ASN A 50 -9.77 -5.52 7.91
CA ASN A 50 -9.32 -5.03 9.21
C ASN A 50 -7.80 -4.77 9.16
N ALA A 51 -7.27 -4.05 10.16
CA ALA A 51 -5.86 -3.67 10.17
C ALA A 51 -4.92 -4.89 10.29
N ASP A 52 -5.31 -5.93 11.03
CA ASP A 52 -4.49 -7.12 11.25
C ASP A 52 -4.38 -7.99 9.99
N ASP A 53 -5.47 -8.10 9.22
CA ASP A 53 -5.50 -8.74 7.91
C ASP A 53 -4.53 -8.06 6.94
N LEU A 54 -4.54 -6.73 6.91
CA LEU A 54 -3.64 -5.95 6.06
C LEU A 54 -2.17 -6.07 6.50
N ARG A 55 -1.90 -6.06 7.81
CA ARG A 55 -0.55 -6.33 8.33
C ARG A 55 -0.09 -7.76 8.02
N SER A 56 -1.01 -8.72 8.07
CA SER A 56 -0.72 -10.11 7.68
C SER A 56 -0.42 -10.20 6.18
N ALA A 57 -1.25 -9.59 5.33
CA ALA A 57 -1.04 -9.55 3.89
C ALA A 57 0.28 -8.84 3.52
N TRP A 58 0.65 -7.79 4.26
CA TRP A 58 1.92 -7.07 4.08
C TRP A 58 3.13 -7.94 4.41
N ARG A 59 3.15 -8.56 5.60
CA ARG A 59 4.24 -9.44 6.04
C ARG A 59 4.43 -10.64 5.11
N HIS A 60 3.34 -11.14 4.55
CA HIS A 60 3.35 -12.26 3.61
C HIS A 60 3.18 -11.80 2.15
N ALA A 61 3.58 -10.56 1.84
CA ALA A 61 3.48 -10.03 0.49
C ALA A 61 4.32 -10.88 -0.46
N TRP A 62 3.67 -11.38 -1.49
CA TRP A 62 4.30 -12.26 -2.47
C TRP A 62 5.16 -11.49 -3.48
N LYS A 63 4.87 -10.20 -3.66
CA LYS A 63 5.75 -9.28 -4.38
C LYS A 63 5.72 -7.90 -3.74
N MET A 64 6.88 -7.24 -3.70
CA MET A 64 7.03 -5.85 -3.31
C MET A 64 7.89 -5.11 -4.34
N MET A 65 7.65 -3.81 -4.51
CA MET A 65 8.38 -2.95 -5.43
C MET A 65 8.35 -1.51 -4.92
N THR A 66 9.49 -0.83 -4.94
CA THR A 66 9.53 0.61 -4.69
C THR A 66 9.21 1.36 -5.98
N ARG A 67 8.23 2.27 -5.93
CA ARG A 67 7.91 3.16 -7.05
C ARG A 67 8.97 4.27 -7.09
N ILE A 68 9.71 4.34 -8.19
CA ILE A 68 10.75 5.35 -8.42
C ILE A 68 10.09 6.66 -8.89
N GLY A 69 10.57 7.80 -8.42
CA GLY A 69 10.12 9.12 -8.87
C GLY A 69 8.92 9.70 -8.10
N THR A 70 8.50 9.06 -7.00
CA THR A 70 7.56 9.66 -6.04
C THR A 70 8.31 10.23 -4.83
N ASP A 71 7.87 11.38 -4.33
CA ASP A 71 8.32 11.97 -3.07
C ASP A 71 7.11 12.15 -2.14
N PRO A 72 7.01 11.41 -1.02
CA PRO A 72 7.97 10.41 -0.52
C PRO A 72 8.03 9.12 -1.39
N PRO A 73 9.10 8.31 -1.26
CA PRO A 73 9.17 6.99 -1.86
C PRO A 73 7.99 6.10 -1.45
N GLN A 74 7.35 5.48 -2.44
CA GLN A 74 6.22 4.58 -2.21
C GLN A 74 6.65 3.13 -2.37
N ILE A 75 6.22 2.27 -1.46
CA ILE A 75 6.42 0.83 -1.51
C ILE A 75 5.09 0.19 -1.87
N MET A 76 5.04 -0.41 -3.04
CA MET A 76 3.92 -1.20 -3.53
C MET A 76 4.09 -2.65 -3.10
N ALA A 77 3.01 -3.28 -2.66
CA ALA A 77 3.00 -4.68 -2.29
C ALA A 77 1.71 -5.35 -2.79
N VAL A 78 1.82 -6.64 -3.09
CA VAL A 78 0.65 -7.50 -3.32
C VAL A 78 0.80 -8.77 -2.50
N GLY A 79 -0.25 -9.13 -1.78
CA GLY A 79 -0.28 -10.28 -0.87
C GLY A 79 -1.68 -10.84 -0.72
N TYR A 80 -1.76 -12.04 -0.17
CA TYR A 80 -3.04 -12.63 0.23
C TYR A 80 -3.32 -12.28 1.69
N ASP A 81 -4.53 -11.86 2.00
CA ASP A 81 -4.97 -11.76 3.38
C ASP A 81 -5.31 -13.14 3.97
N PRO A 82 -5.57 -13.26 5.29
CA PRO A 82 -5.94 -14.53 5.92
C PRO A 82 -7.21 -15.18 5.35
N HIS A 83 -8.03 -14.41 4.63
CA HIS A 83 -9.26 -14.88 3.98
C HIS A 83 -9.03 -15.32 2.53
N GLY A 84 -7.79 -15.32 2.04
CA GLY A 84 -7.44 -15.72 0.68
C GLY A 84 -7.76 -14.68 -0.39
N ARG A 85 -8.09 -13.44 -0.01
CA ARG A 85 -8.29 -12.33 -0.96
C ARG A 85 -6.93 -11.78 -1.36
N LEU A 86 -6.73 -11.58 -2.67
CA LEU A 86 -5.52 -10.91 -3.17
C LEU A 86 -5.67 -9.40 -2.98
N VAL A 87 -4.78 -8.80 -2.20
CA VAL A 87 -4.80 -7.39 -1.80
C VAL A 87 -3.64 -6.64 -2.43
N GLU A 88 -3.93 -5.52 -3.09
CA GLU A 88 -2.94 -4.51 -3.46
C GLU A 88 -2.77 -3.53 -2.30
N MET A 89 -1.52 -3.18 -1.96
CA MET A 89 -1.17 -2.31 -0.84
C MET A 89 -0.12 -1.30 -1.28
N ILE A 90 -0.22 -0.07 -0.76
CA ILE A 90 0.83 0.94 -0.91
C ILE A 90 1.11 1.58 0.44
N ALA A 91 2.38 1.57 0.82
CA ALA A 91 2.90 2.30 1.95
C ALA A 91 3.90 3.37 1.51
N ILE A 92 4.13 4.35 2.38
CA ILE A 92 5.27 5.25 2.28
C ILE A 92 6.28 4.91 3.36
N ASP A 93 7.55 5.12 3.05
CA ASP A 93 8.62 5.07 4.04
C ASP A 93 8.65 6.39 4.82
N LEU A 94 8.47 6.32 6.13
CA LEU A 94 8.54 7.47 7.04
C LEU A 94 9.94 7.65 7.64
N GLY A 95 10.88 6.76 7.30
CA GLY A 95 12.20 6.68 7.92
C GLY A 95 12.20 5.81 9.18
N ASN A 96 13.41 5.47 9.66
CA ASN A 96 13.65 4.64 10.86
C ASN A 96 12.95 3.28 10.87
N GLY A 97 12.73 2.69 9.70
CA GLY A 97 12.03 1.41 9.60
C GLY A 97 10.53 1.49 9.89
N ARG A 98 9.94 2.70 9.90
CA ARG A 98 8.48 2.89 10.01
C ARG A 98 7.87 3.07 8.63
N LEU A 99 6.84 2.29 8.33
CA LEU A 99 6.06 2.40 7.11
C LEU A 99 4.63 2.81 7.43
N ALA A 100 4.02 3.65 6.60
CA ALA A 100 2.61 3.99 6.71
C ALA A 100 1.82 3.57 5.47
N MET A 101 0.93 2.59 5.62
CA MET A 101 0.01 2.15 4.58
C MET A 101 -1.14 3.15 4.45
N TYR A 102 -1.23 3.78 3.28
CA TYR A 102 -2.26 4.77 2.99
C TYR A 102 -3.28 4.31 1.95
N HIS A 103 -3.01 3.18 1.29
CA HIS A 103 -3.85 2.56 0.27
C HIS A 103 -3.83 1.04 0.43
N ALA A 104 -5.00 0.44 0.44
CA ALA A 104 -5.19 -0.99 0.26
C ALA A 104 -6.48 -1.23 -0.51
N ASN A 105 -6.51 -2.22 -1.39
CA ASN A 105 -7.72 -2.60 -2.12
C ASN A 105 -7.65 -4.08 -2.55
N ASN A 106 -8.75 -4.64 -3.03
CA ASN A 106 -8.69 -5.87 -3.80
C ASN A 106 -7.82 -5.63 -5.04
N ALA A 107 -6.89 -6.55 -5.31
CA ALA A 107 -5.91 -6.40 -6.39
C ALA A 107 -6.59 -6.18 -7.75
N GLN A 108 -6.18 -5.11 -8.43
CA GLN A 108 -6.66 -4.74 -9.75
C GLN A 108 -5.64 -5.13 -10.84
N LYS A 109 -6.14 -5.42 -12.05
CA LYS A 109 -5.28 -5.72 -13.23
C LYS A 109 -4.19 -4.68 -13.42
N LYS A 110 -4.56 -3.39 -13.39
CA LYS A 110 -3.64 -2.26 -13.60
C LYS A 110 -2.49 -2.25 -12.59
N PHE A 111 -2.78 -2.50 -11.32
CA PHE A 111 -1.76 -2.54 -10.27
C PHE A 111 -0.81 -3.72 -10.46
N LEU A 112 -1.34 -4.90 -10.80
CA LEU A 112 -0.51 -6.07 -11.12
C LEU A 112 0.35 -5.85 -12.37
N HIS A 113 -0.15 -5.15 -13.40
CA HIS A 113 0.66 -4.76 -14.54
C HIS A 113 1.82 -3.85 -14.14
N GLU A 114 1.55 -2.86 -13.31
CA GLU A 114 2.58 -1.95 -12.83
C GLU A 114 3.65 -2.68 -12.02
N MET A 115 3.24 -3.67 -11.22
CA MET A 115 4.17 -4.58 -10.53
C MET A 115 4.85 -5.59 -11.48
N GLY A 116 4.65 -5.53 -12.80
CA GLY A 116 5.35 -6.38 -13.77
C GLY A 116 4.83 -7.82 -13.86
N PHE A 117 3.58 -8.09 -13.47
CA PHE A 117 2.98 -9.40 -13.74
C PHE A 117 2.56 -9.51 -15.22
N SER A 118 2.76 -10.69 -15.81
CA SER A 118 2.30 -10.97 -17.18
C SER A 118 0.78 -11.17 -17.23
N GLU A 119 0.17 -10.90 -18.38
CA GLU A 119 -1.27 -11.14 -18.63
C GLU A 119 -1.73 -12.54 -18.23
N ARG A 120 -0.93 -13.56 -18.61
CA ARG A 120 -1.20 -14.96 -18.25
C ARG A 120 -1.24 -15.14 -16.73
N ARG A 121 -0.30 -14.51 -16.00
CA ARG A 121 -0.25 -14.59 -14.54
C ARG A 121 -1.41 -13.85 -13.91
N ILE A 122 -1.71 -12.63 -14.36
CA ILE A 122 -2.84 -11.83 -13.88
C ILE A 122 -4.14 -12.60 -14.02
N ARG A 123 -4.42 -13.18 -15.19
CA ARG A 123 -5.63 -14.00 -15.41
C ARG A 123 -5.77 -15.17 -14.44
N THR A 124 -4.64 -15.73 -13.99
CA THR A 124 -4.63 -16.82 -12.99
C THR A 124 -4.94 -16.30 -11.59
N LEU A 125 -4.47 -15.09 -11.26
CA LEU A 125 -4.55 -14.52 -9.91
C LEU A 125 -5.91 -13.91 -9.56
N ILE A 126 -6.55 -13.23 -10.51
CA ILE A 126 -7.83 -12.54 -10.28
C ILE A 126 -9.04 -13.22 -10.93
N GLY A 127 -8.80 -14.33 -11.66
CA GLY A 127 -9.84 -15.05 -12.40
C GLY A 127 -10.40 -14.28 -13.60
N ARG A 128 -11.28 -14.94 -14.36
CA ARG A 128 -12.11 -14.30 -15.40
C ARG A 128 -13.23 -13.50 -14.70
N ARG A 129 -12.93 -12.30 -14.22
CA ARG A 129 -13.97 -11.27 -14.01
C ARG A 129 -14.34 -10.64 -15.34
#